data_AF-A0A535DKC8-F1
#
_entry.id   AF-A0A535DKC8-F1
#
_cell.length_a   1.000
_cell.length_b   1.000
_cell.length_c   1.000
_cell.angle_alpha   90.00
_cell.angle_beta   90.00
_cell.angle_gamma   90.00
#
_symmetry.space_group_name_H-M   'P 1'
#
loop_
_entity.id
_entity.type
_entity.pdbx_description
1 polymer ?
#
loop_
_entity_poly.entity_id
_entity_poly.type
_entity_poly.pdbx_seq_one_letter_code
_entity_poly.pdbx_strand_id
1 'polypeptide(L)'
;RRNWDLYSEVAMTSSGGEKRHGEVVVFGNSNASRSALRIGHAVTRDFIDADGVRNALRSAGLRFTDGLPDEKDLSSRLVHVFAKSVIPGSDQIRGQRITLLDDADAYQIGKALGGMLVASVTGRTTNYVSGGERNSHQGPPGGNIVAAVVRTEA
;
A
#
# COMPACT_ATOMS: atom_id res chain seq x y z
N ARG A 1 -9.90 -18.34 6.68
CA ARG A 1 -10.47 -17.84 5.41
C ARG A 1 -9.93 -18.75 4.30
N ARG A 2 -10.79 -19.39 3.48
CA ARG A 2 -10.42 -20.62 2.75
C ARG A 2 -9.89 -20.45 1.31
N ASN A 3 -10.30 -19.42 0.57
CA ASN A 3 -9.84 -19.19 -0.80
C ASN A 3 -9.19 -17.81 -0.92
N TRP A 4 -7.88 -17.75 -1.19
CA TRP A 4 -7.13 -16.49 -1.28
C TRP A 4 -7.00 -15.96 -2.70
N ASP A 5 -7.49 -16.70 -3.70
CA ASP A 5 -7.61 -16.22 -5.08
C ASP A 5 -8.72 -15.18 -5.22
N LEU A 6 -9.58 -15.05 -4.20
CA LEU A 6 -10.58 -14.00 -4.07
C LEU A 6 -10.00 -12.85 -3.25
N TYR A 7 -9.72 -11.73 -3.90
CA TYR A 7 -9.20 -10.53 -3.27
C TYR A 7 -9.63 -9.27 -4.02
N SER A 8 -9.44 -8.11 -3.39
CA SER A 8 -9.51 -6.80 -4.04
C SER A 8 -8.14 -6.14 -3.99
N GLU A 9 -7.70 -5.56 -5.12
CA GLU A 9 -6.44 -4.83 -5.23
C GLU A 9 -6.51 -3.39 -4.69
N VAL A 10 -7.68 -2.98 -4.19
CA VAL A 10 -7.93 -1.60 -3.73
C VAL A 10 -8.67 -1.51 -2.40
N ALA A 11 -9.20 -2.61 -1.87
CA ALA A 11 -9.96 -2.58 -0.62
C ALA A 11 -9.03 -2.44 0.60
N MET A 12 -9.19 -1.37 1.37
CA MET A 12 -8.57 -1.20 2.69
C MET A 12 -9.66 -1.20 3.76
N THR A 13 -9.71 -2.25 4.57
CA THR A 13 -10.73 -2.43 5.61
C THR A 13 -10.10 -2.42 7.00
N SER A 14 -10.76 -1.74 7.92
CA SER A 14 -10.48 -1.76 9.35
C SER A 14 -11.79 -1.95 10.11
N SER A 15 -11.69 -2.34 11.38
CA SER A 15 -12.83 -2.51 12.27
C SER A 15 -12.45 -2.13 13.69
N GLY A 16 -13.37 -1.54 14.43
CA GLY A 16 -13.21 -1.20 15.84
C GLY A 16 -14.40 -0.42 16.39
N GLY A 17 -14.52 -0.37 17.72
CA GLY A 17 -15.54 0.42 18.44
C GLY A 17 -16.96 -0.17 18.43
N GLU A 18 -17.93 0.62 18.91
CA GLU A 18 -19.33 0.21 19.10
C GLU A 18 -20.28 0.41 17.90
N LYS A 19 -19.80 0.98 16.78
CA LYS A 19 -20.67 1.31 15.64
C LYS A 19 -21.29 0.03 15.03
N ARG A 20 -22.60 0.10 14.76
CA ARG A 20 -23.38 -1.02 14.17
C ARG A 20 -23.54 -0.95 12.64
N HIS A 21 -22.96 0.05 11.99
CA HIS A 21 -23.02 0.24 10.54
C HIS A 21 -21.61 0.35 9.96
N GLY A 22 -21.42 -0.16 8.75
CA GLY A 22 -20.19 -0.01 8.00
C GLY A 22 -20.13 1.35 7.33
N GLU A 23 -18.96 1.99 7.38
CA GLU A 23 -18.66 3.22 6.64
C GLU A 23 -17.77 2.87 5.45
N VAL A 24 -18.08 3.45 4.28
CA VAL A 24 -17.33 3.23 3.05
C VAL A 24 -16.91 4.57 2.47
N VAL A 25 -15.60 4.73 2.26
CA VAL A 25 -15.02 5.88 1.56
C VAL A 25 -14.34 5.38 0.30
N VAL A 26 -14.69 5.97 -0.85
CA VAL A 26 -14.14 5.60 -2.16
C VAL A 26 -13.34 6.76 -2.71
N PHE A 27 -12.08 6.49 -3.07
CA PHE A 27 -11.22 7.41 -3.80
C PHE A 27 -11.08 6.94 -5.24
N GLY A 28 -11.23 7.86 -6.19
CA GLY A 28 -11.13 7.55 -7.61
C GLY A 28 -10.88 8.78 -8.47
N ASN A 29 -10.71 8.54 -9.76
CA ASN A 29 -10.55 9.60 -10.76
C ASN A 29 -11.77 9.65 -11.67
N SER A 30 -12.01 10.80 -12.29
CA SER A 30 -13.04 10.99 -13.30
C SER A 30 -12.57 12.03 -14.33
N ASN A 31 -12.92 11.86 -15.60
CA ASN A 31 -12.64 12.85 -16.65
C ASN A 31 -13.40 14.18 -16.42
N ALA A 32 -14.44 14.17 -15.58
CA ALA A 32 -15.17 15.37 -15.17
C ALA A 32 -14.60 16.00 -13.88
N SER A 33 -13.58 15.39 -13.25
CA SER A 33 -12.99 15.92 -12.03
C SER A 33 -12.27 17.24 -12.30
N ARG A 34 -12.49 18.22 -11.42
CA ARG A 34 -11.75 19.50 -11.40
C ARG A 34 -10.65 19.52 -10.31
N SER A 35 -10.43 18.40 -9.63
CA SER A 35 -9.41 18.29 -8.60
C SER A 35 -8.01 18.42 -9.22
N ALA A 36 -7.13 19.16 -8.56
CA ALA A 36 -5.69 19.18 -8.87
C ALA A 36 -4.95 17.95 -8.34
N LEU A 37 -5.68 16.92 -7.89
CA LEU A 37 -5.15 15.68 -7.36
C LEU A 37 -5.59 14.49 -8.21
N ARG A 38 -4.69 13.52 -8.35
CA ARG A 38 -4.94 12.23 -8.99
C ARG A 38 -4.51 11.11 -8.06
N ILE A 39 -5.33 10.07 -7.97
CA ILE A 39 -4.98 8.85 -7.25
C ILE A 39 -4.54 7.77 -8.24
N GLY A 40 -3.55 6.99 -7.86
CA GLY A 40 -3.18 5.75 -8.53
C GLY A 40 -2.97 4.65 -7.51
N HIS A 41 -2.99 3.40 -7.95
CA HIS A 41 -2.75 2.26 -7.10
C HIS A 41 -1.94 1.19 -7.83
N ALA A 42 -1.37 0.29 -7.03
CA ALA A 42 -0.75 -0.95 -7.46
C ALA A 42 -0.72 -1.92 -6.26
N VAL A 43 -0.09 -3.07 -6.46
CA VAL A 43 0.17 -4.07 -5.43
C VAL A 43 1.68 -4.28 -5.28
N THR A 44 2.13 -4.58 -4.07
CA THR A 44 3.44 -5.19 -3.81
C THR A 44 3.25 -6.71 -3.77
N ARG A 45 4.21 -7.47 -4.31
CA ARG A 45 4.18 -8.94 -4.31
C ARG A 45 4.60 -9.55 -2.97
N ASP A 46 5.44 -8.83 -2.23
CA ASP A 46 5.97 -9.20 -0.92
C ASP A 46 6.39 -7.94 -0.13
N PHE A 47 7.00 -8.12 1.05
CA PHE A 47 7.49 -7.02 1.91
C PHE A 47 8.73 -6.28 1.40
N ILE A 48 9.37 -6.76 0.34
CA ILE A 48 10.58 -6.17 -0.23
C ILE A 48 10.39 -5.81 -1.72
N ASP A 49 9.13 -5.70 -2.15
CA ASP A 49 8.76 -5.35 -3.52
C ASP A 49 8.54 -3.84 -3.67
N ALA A 50 9.66 -3.11 -3.73
CA ALA A 50 9.65 -1.67 -3.95
C ALA A 50 9.07 -1.26 -5.32
N ASP A 51 9.04 -2.17 -6.30
CA ASP A 51 8.40 -1.91 -7.60
C ASP A 51 6.90 -1.69 -7.47
N GLY A 52 6.22 -2.41 -6.56
CA GLY A 52 4.80 -2.17 -6.29
C GLY A 52 4.53 -0.73 -5.85
N VAL A 53 5.36 -0.18 -4.97
CA VAL A 53 5.26 1.23 -4.53
C VAL A 53 5.54 2.18 -5.69
N ARG A 54 6.60 1.94 -6.48
CA ARG A 54 6.91 2.74 -7.67
C ARG A 54 5.77 2.71 -8.69
N ASN A 55 5.14 1.57 -8.89
CA ASN A 55 4.03 1.41 -9.82
C ASN A 55 2.80 2.19 -9.37
N ALA A 56 2.49 2.25 -8.07
CA ALA A 56 1.42 3.10 -7.56
C ALA A 56 1.70 4.60 -7.82
N LEU A 57 2.95 5.04 -7.62
CA LEU A 57 3.37 6.42 -7.91
C LEU A 57 3.25 6.76 -9.41
N ARG A 58 3.69 5.86 -10.30
CA ARG A 58 3.55 6.01 -11.76
C ARG A 58 2.08 6.02 -12.19
N SER A 59 1.27 5.12 -11.64
CA SER A 59 -0.18 5.03 -11.84
C SER A 59 -0.89 6.33 -11.41
N ALA A 60 -0.42 6.96 -10.33
CA ALA A 60 -0.94 8.23 -9.85
C ALA A 60 -0.54 9.42 -10.74
N GLY A 61 0.56 9.30 -11.49
CA GLY A 61 0.97 10.28 -12.49
C GLY A 61 2.36 10.88 -12.29
N LEU A 62 3.19 10.37 -11.37
CA LEU A 62 4.62 10.69 -11.38
C LEU A 62 5.31 10.05 -12.59
N ARG A 63 6.35 10.70 -13.10
CA ARG A 63 7.06 10.29 -14.31
C ARG A 63 8.53 10.04 -13.98
N PHE A 64 8.90 8.77 -13.94
CA PHE A 64 10.28 8.32 -13.73
C PHE A 64 10.43 6.90 -14.30
N THR A 65 11.57 6.64 -14.92
CA THR A 65 11.82 5.40 -15.68
C THR A 65 12.36 4.31 -14.77
N ASP A 66 13.56 4.51 -14.23
CA ASP A 66 14.27 3.53 -13.40
C ASP A 66 14.60 4.11 -12.03
N GLY A 67 14.82 3.24 -11.05
CA GLY A 67 15.22 3.65 -9.71
C GLY A 67 14.12 4.39 -8.95
N LEU A 68 14.54 5.33 -8.11
CA LEU A 68 13.65 6.12 -7.27
C LEU A 68 13.09 7.34 -8.04
N PRO A 69 11.89 7.82 -7.69
CA PRO A 69 11.38 9.10 -8.21
C PRO A 69 12.32 10.25 -7.81
N ASP A 70 12.33 11.32 -8.60
CA ASP A 70 13.07 12.53 -8.28
C ASP A 70 12.57 13.14 -6.95
N GLU A 71 13.50 13.57 -6.10
CA GLU A 71 13.18 14.17 -4.80
C GLU A 71 12.33 15.44 -4.94
N LYS A 72 12.52 16.20 -6.01
CA LYS A 72 11.70 17.37 -6.34
C LYS A 72 10.26 16.98 -6.67
N ASP A 73 10.07 15.88 -7.40
CA ASP A 73 8.73 15.36 -7.69
C ASP A 73 8.05 14.86 -6.41
N LEU A 74 8.77 14.16 -5.55
CA LEU A 74 8.25 13.68 -4.27
C LEU A 74 7.88 14.84 -3.33
N SER A 75 8.73 15.86 -3.22
CA SER A 75 8.48 17.01 -2.35
C SER A 75 7.36 17.92 -2.85
N SER A 76 7.26 18.15 -4.16
CA SER A 76 6.28 19.09 -4.74
C SER A 76 4.94 18.44 -5.10
N ARG A 77 4.93 17.16 -5.50
CA ARG A 77 3.75 16.51 -6.07
C ARG A 77 3.17 15.39 -5.23
N LEU A 78 3.96 14.60 -4.50
CA LEU A 78 3.38 13.54 -3.66
C LEU A 78 2.58 14.18 -2.53
N VAL A 79 1.30 13.81 -2.41
CA VAL A 79 0.44 14.30 -1.34
C VAL A 79 0.37 13.29 -0.21
N HIS A 80 0.08 12.03 -0.54
CA HIS A 80 -0.02 10.97 0.46
C HIS A 80 0.12 9.58 -0.17
N VAL A 81 0.48 8.60 0.66
CA VAL A 81 0.40 7.18 0.33
C VAL A 81 -0.44 6.46 1.37
N PHE A 82 -1.37 5.64 0.88
CA PHE A 82 -2.12 4.68 1.67
C PHE A 82 -1.58 3.28 1.37
N ALA A 83 -1.24 2.51 2.40
CA ALA A 83 -0.82 1.12 2.24
C ALA A 83 -1.52 0.23 3.27
N LYS A 84 -1.87 -0.99 2.85
CA LYS A 84 -2.33 -2.06 3.75
C LYS A 84 -1.24 -3.12 3.81
N SER A 85 -0.67 -3.31 4.98
CA SER A 85 0.49 -4.15 5.24
C SER A 85 0.08 -5.42 5.97
N VAL A 86 -0.39 -6.40 5.22
CA VAL A 86 -0.91 -7.69 5.68
C VAL A 86 0.25 -8.68 5.85
N ILE A 87 0.18 -9.50 6.89
CA ILE A 87 1.16 -10.59 7.10
C ILE A 87 0.91 -11.68 6.04
N PRO A 88 1.94 -12.15 5.31
CA PRO A 88 1.81 -13.14 4.24
C PRO A 88 1.28 -14.47 4.78
N GLY A 89 0.68 -15.27 3.89
CA GLY A 89 0.18 -16.61 4.24
C GLY A 89 1.27 -17.68 4.35
N SER A 90 2.50 -17.36 3.96
CA SER A 90 3.68 -18.23 4.00
C SER A 90 4.79 -17.56 4.80
N ASP A 91 5.64 -18.37 5.44
CA ASP A 91 6.86 -17.95 6.10
C ASP A 91 8.02 -17.78 5.11
N GLN A 92 7.75 -17.70 3.81
CA GLN A 92 8.75 -17.51 2.77
C GLN A 92 8.58 -16.21 2.02
N ILE A 93 9.68 -15.48 1.86
CA ILE A 93 9.80 -14.38 0.92
C ILE A 93 10.89 -14.76 -0.08
N ARG A 94 10.53 -14.83 -1.36
CA ARG A 94 11.45 -15.18 -2.47
C ARG A 94 12.22 -16.49 -2.21
N GLY A 95 11.54 -17.48 -1.63
CA GLY A 95 12.09 -18.80 -1.32
C GLY A 95 12.93 -18.88 -0.05
N GLN A 96 13.06 -17.79 0.71
CA GLN A 96 13.81 -17.75 1.96
C GLN A 96 12.88 -17.62 3.17
N ARG A 97 13.16 -18.39 4.22
CA ARG A 97 12.38 -18.39 5.45
C ARG A 97 12.49 -17.04 6.18
N ILE A 98 11.38 -16.52 6.65
CA ILE A 98 11.25 -15.38 7.57
C ILE A 98 10.59 -15.83 8.88
N THR A 99 10.72 -15.04 9.94
CA THR A 99 10.18 -15.37 11.28
C THR A 99 8.83 -14.73 11.58
N LEU A 100 8.32 -13.88 10.67
CA LEU A 100 7.19 -12.99 10.96
C LEU A 100 5.91 -13.73 11.37
N LEU A 101 5.67 -14.94 10.85
CA LEU A 101 4.45 -15.70 11.18
C LEU A 101 4.44 -16.28 12.59
N ASP A 102 5.61 -16.48 13.19
CA ASP A 102 5.76 -17.07 14.52
C ASP A 102 6.06 -16.00 15.59
N ASP A 103 6.28 -14.76 15.16
CA ASP A 103 6.66 -13.66 16.04
C ASP A 103 5.46 -13.17 16.87
N ALA A 104 5.69 -12.96 18.17
CA ALA A 104 4.65 -12.44 19.08
C ALA A 104 4.24 -11.00 18.71
N ASP A 105 5.16 -10.24 18.12
CA ASP A 105 4.96 -8.84 17.71
C ASP A 105 4.67 -8.70 16.20
N ALA A 106 4.28 -9.80 15.54
CA ALA A 106 4.06 -9.82 14.10
C ALA A 106 3.12 -8.73 13.59
N TYR A 107 2.11 -8.35 14.39
CA TYR A 107 1.17 -7.29 14.06
C TYR A 107 1.87 -5.93 13.94
N GLN A 108 2.77 -5.59 14.86
CA GLN A 108 3.54 -4.35 14.91
C GLN A 108 4.64 -4.38 13.85
N ILE A 109 5.38 -5.48 13.75
CA ILE A 109 6.45 -5.67 12.77
C ILE A 109 5.91 -5.57 11.35
N GLY A 110 4.77 -6.19 11.04
CA GLY A 110 4.15 -6.11 9.72
C GLY A 110 3.84 -4.67 9.29
N LYS A 111 3.37 -3.82 10.21
CA LYS A 111 3.19 -2.38 9.93
C LYS A 111 4.51 -1.65 9.73
N ALA A 112 5.52 -1.95 10.55
CA ALA A 112 6.85 -1.35 10.44
C ALA A 112 7.50 -1.69 9.08
N LEU A 113 7.45 -2.96 8.65
CA LEU A 113 7.98 -3.41 7.36
C LEU A 113 7.32 -2.69 6.19
N GLY A 114 5.98 -2.66 6.14
CA GLY A 114 5.25 -1.96 5.07
C GLY A 114 5.51 -0.45 5.08
N GLY A 115 5.59 0.16 6.26
CA GLY A 115 5.87 1.58 6.40
C GLY A 115 7.27 1.95 5.95
N MET A 116 8.27 1.14 6.29
CA MET A 116 9.65 1.34 5.84
C MET A 116 9.82 1.05 4.35
N LEU A 117 9.10 0.07 3.79
CA LEU A 117 9.07 -0.16 2.34
C LEU A 117 8.60 1.11 1.60
N VAL A 118 7.46 1.68 2.00
CA VAL A 118 6.94 2.91 1.39
C VAL A 118 7.88 4.10 1.63
N ALA A 119 8.38 4.26 2.86
CA ALA A 119 9.29 5.36 3.20
C ALA A 119 10.60 5.30 2.42
N SER A 120 11.15 4.09 2.19
CA SER A 120 12.39 3.91 1.43
C SER A 120 12.27 4.34 -0.04
N VAL A 121 11.05 4.31 -0.61
CA VAL A 121 10.78 4.74 -1.98
C VAL A 121 10.39 6.21 -2.05
N THR A 122 9.67 6.72 -1.04
CA THR A 122 9.07 8.06 -1.06
C THR A 122 9.87 9.12 -0.32
N GLY A 123 10.85 8.71 0.49
CA GLY A 123 11.57 9.61 1.41
C GLY A 123 10.69 10.17 2.53
N ARG A 124 9.48 9.63 2.76
CA ARG A 124 8.50 10.20 3.71
C ARG A 124 8.02 9.17 4.71
N THR A 125 7.88 9.59 5.97
CA THR A 125 7.27 8.80 7.05
C THR A 125 5.81 9.19 7.32
N THR A 126 5.34 10.28 6.72
CA THR A 126 3.96 10.80 6.88
C THR A 126 2.95 10.12 5.95
N ASN A 127 3.00 8.77 5.89
CA ASN A 127 2.11 7.94 5.09
C ASN A 127 1.11 7.20 5.99
N TYR A 128 -0.06 6.86 5.45
CA TYR A 128 -1.02 6.00 6.15
C TYR A 128 -0.69 4.54 5.87
N VAL A 129 -0.14 3.85 6.87
CA VAL A 129 0.16 2.43 6.79
C VAL A 129 -0.65 1.71 7.85
N SER A 130 -1.69 1.02 7.43
CA SER A 130 -2.48 0.13 8.28
C SER A 130 -2.10 -1.31 8.01
N GLY A 131 -2.50 -2.25 8.87
CA GLY A 131 -2.14 -3.66 8.67
C GLY A 131 -1.75 -4.37 9.95
N GLY A 132 -1.00 -5.45 9.77
CA GLY A 132 -0.59 -6.39 10.81
C GLY A 132 -1.57 -7.55 10.98
N GLU A 133 -2.75 -7.49 10.38
CA GLU A 133 -3.64 -8.64 10.37
C GLU A 133 -3.03 -9.76 9.52
N ARG A 134 -3.25 -11.01 9.94
CA ARG A 134 -3.00 -12.15 9.06
C ARG A 134 -4.05 -12.13 7.96
N ASN A 135 -3.61 -12.22 6.71
CA ASN A 135 -4.41 -12.67 5.57
C ASN A 135 -5.86 -12.13 5.47
N SER A 136 -6.08 -11.17 4.57
CA SER A 136 -7.25 -10.30 4.71
C SER A 136 -8.12 -10.10 3.46
N HIS A 137 -7.86 -10.79 2.33
CA HIS A 137 -8.48 -10.54 1.01
C HIS A 137 -8.24 -9.10 0.47
N GLN A 138 -7.33 -8.35 1.09
CA GLN A 138 -6.94 -6.98 0.71
C GLN A 138 -5.59 -7.03 -0.02
N GLY A 139 -5.63 -7.42 -1.29
CA GLY A 139 -4.46 -7.69 -2.12
C GLY A 139 -4.27 -9.17 -2.47
N PRO A 140 -3.39 -9.47 -3.44
CA PRO A 140 -3.12 -10.83 -3.89
C PRO A 140 -2.45 -11.67 -2.78
N PRO A 141 -2.46 -13.01 -2.89
CA PRO A 141 -1.78 -13.88 -1.93
C PRO A 141 -0.31 -13.49 -1.70
N GLY A 142 0.04 -13.18 -0.45
CA GLY A 142 1.40 -12.77 -0.06
C GLY A 142 1.76 -11.31 -0.37
N GLY A 143 0.94 -10.63 -1.18
CA GLY A 143 1.11 -9.25 -1.55
C GLY A 143 0.28 -8.27 -0.72
N ASN A 144 0.50 -6.99 -0.98
CA ASN A 144 -0.10 -5.87 -0.26
C ASN A 144 -0.56 -4.79 -1.23
N ILE A 145 -1.58 -4.02 -0.85
CA ILE A 145 -2.09 -2.93 -1.68
C ILE A 145 -1.43 -1.60 -1.30
N VAL A 146 -1.19 -0.77 -2.31
CA VAL A 146 -0.62 0.57 -2.14
C VAL A 146 -1.30 1.54 -3.10
N ALA A 147 -1.75 2.67 -2.57
CA ALA A 147 -2.34 3.76 -3.34
C ALA A 147 -1.59 5.06 -3.05
N ALA A 148 -1.35 5.85 -4.09
CA ALA A 148 -0.68 7.14 -4.00
C ALA A 148 -1.59 8.25 -4.53
N VAL A 149 -1.60 9.37 -3.82
CA VAL A 149 -2.26 10.60 -4.26
C VAL A 149 -1.19 11.61 -4.60
N VAL A 150 -1.26 12.18 -5.80
CA VAL A 150 -0.28 13.16 -6.29
C VAL A 150 -1.00 14.38 -6.85
N ARG A 151 -0.31 15.51 -6.87
CA ARG A 151 -0.73 16.68 -7.63
C ARG A 151 -0.58 16.42 -9.13
N THR A 152 -1.60 16.77 -9.90
CA THR A 152 -1.51 16.81 -11.36
C THR A 152 -0.52 17.90 -11.77
N GLU A 153 0.13 17.73 -12.91
CA GLU A 153 0.88 18.84 -13.52
C GLU A 153 -0.10 19.99 -13.81
N ALA A 154 0.37 21.22 -13.62
CA ALA A 154 -0.40 22.42 -13.96
C ALA A 154 -0.55 22.55 -15.48
#